data_AF-A0A1S3L4M0-F1
#
_entry.id   AF-A0A1S3L4M0-F1
#
_cell.length_a   1.000
_cell.length_b   1.000
_cell.length_c   1.000
_cell.angle_alpha   90.00
_cell.angle_beta   90.00
_cell.angle_gamma   90.00
#
_symmetry.space_group_name_H-M   'P 1'
#
loop_
_entity.id
_entity.type
_entity.pdbx_description
1 polymer ?
#
loop_
_entity_poly.entity_id
_entity_poly.type
_entity_poly.pdbx_seq_one_letter_code
_entity_poly.pdbx_strand_id
1 'polypeptide(L)'
;MYYKDPLDAFAKGEAFLGHKDHGYRASPGLPAGTHCNGAWQHGITIVTPERSFLFTCETEVEQQDWLKHFNDVISIQMSPQEYSSKRLQPLIKGL
;
A
#
# COMPACT_ATOMS: atom_id res chain seq x y z
N MET A 1 -5.70 1.05 -6.01
CA MET A 1 -7.12 1.23 -5.58
C MET A 1 -7.61 -0.05 -4.95
N TYR A 2 -8.59 0.01 -4.04
CA TYR A 2 -9.26 -1.18 -3.49
C TYR A 2 -10.78 -0.99 -3.50
N TYR A 3 -11.49 -2.08 -3.79
CA TYR A 3 -12.93 -2.13 -3.98
C TYR A 3 -13.53 -3.10 -2.96
N LYS A 4 -14.82 -2.92 -2.65
CA LYS A 4 -15.53 -3.92 -1.83
C LYS A 4 -15.91 -5.10 -2.71
N ASP A 5 -16.49 -4.81 -3.86
CA ASP A 5 -16.82 -5.80 -4.88
C ASP A 5 -16.00 -5.48 -6.16
N PRO A 6 -15.41 -6.47 -6.85
CA PRO A 6 -14.59 -6.21 -8.05
C PRO A 6 -15.33 -5.50 -9.18
N LEU A 7 -16.67 -5.56 -9.18
CA LEU A 7 -17.55 -4.91 -10.16
C LEU A 7 -18.05 -3.53 -9.70
N ASP A 8 -17.64 -3.06 -8.51
CA ASP A 8 -18.01 -1.74 -8.02
C ASP A 8 -17.46 -0.65 -8.96
N ALA A 9 -18.34 0.26 -9.39
CA ALA A 9 -17.95 1.39 -10.22
C ALA A 9 -17.06 2.42 -9.49
N PHE A 10 -17.00 2.37 -8.15
CA PHE A 10 -16.25 3.32 -7.34
C PHE A 10 -15.37 2.60 -6.31
N ALA A 11 -14.10 2.97 -6.26
CA ALA A 11 -13.16 2.48 -5.26
C ALA A 11 -13.57 2.92 -3.86
N LYS A 12 -13.34 2.06 -2.86
CA LYS A 12 -13.45 2.45 -1.44
C LYS A 12 -12.32 3.38 -1.02
N GLY A 13 -11.19 3.28 -1.71
CA GLY A 13 -10.08 4.19 -1.55
C GLY A 13 -8.91 3.85 -2.46
N GLU A 14 -7.91 4.71 -2.37
CA GLU A 14 -6.66 4.57 -3.10
C GLU A 14 -5.49 4.74 -2.14
N ALA A 15 -4.43 3.98 -2.40
CA ALA A 15 -3.14 4.11 -1.75
C ALA A 15 -2.12 4.37 -2.85
N PHE A 16 -1.38 5.46 -2.73
CA PHE A 16 -0.27 5.75 -3.63
C PHE A 16 1.00 5.07 -3.10
N LEU A 17 1.70 4.33 -3.96
CA LEU A 17 3.00 3.74 -3.64
C LEU A 17 4.10 4.60 -4.25
N GLY A 18 4.84 5.28 -3.38
CA GLY A 18 5.99 6.10 -3.76
C GLY A 18 7.31 5.36 -3.63
N HIS A 19 8.40 6.07 -3.93
CA HIS A 19 9.75 5.53 -3.85
C HIS A 19 10.22 5.30 -2.40
N LYS A 20 11.05 4.29 -2.18
CA LYS A 20 11.65 3.95 -0.87
C LYS A 20 12.35 5.13 -0.18
N ASP A 21 13.03 5.98 -0.94
CA ASP A 21 13.76 7.13 -0.39
C ASP A 21 12.83 8.17 0.26
N HIS A 22 11.52 8.10 0.00
CA HIS A 22 10.51 8.97 0.58
C HIS A 22 9.69 8.29 1.69
N GLY A 23 10.27 7.28 2.35
CA GLY A 23 9.62 6.61 3.49
C GLY A 23 8.55 5.60 3.10
N TYR A 24 8.57 5.10 1.86
CA TYR A 24 7.70 3.99 1.44
C TYR A 24 8.42 2.66 1.64
N ARG A 25 7.71 1.68 2.17
CA ARG A 25 8.27 0.34 2.37
C ARG A 25 7.17 -0.71 2.42
N ALA A 26 7.42 -1.87 1.84
CA ALA A 26 6.60 -3.07 2.04
C ALA A 26 7.38 -4.10 2.87
N SER A 27 6.72 -4.72 3.84
CA SER A 27 7.32 -5.79 4.66
C SER A 27 6.29 -6.86 5.02
N PRO A 28 6.73 -8.12 5.18
CA PRO A 28 5.85 -9.18 5.64
C PRO A 28 5.46 -8.96 7.11
N GLY A 29 4.33 -9.52 7.49
CA GLY A 29 3.77 -9.45 8.83
C GLY A 29 2.88 -8.23 9.06
N LEU A 30 2.31 -8.20 10.27
CA LEU A 30 1.46 -7.14 10.79
C LEU A 30 2.17 -6.47 11.99
N PRO A 31 1.96 -5.17 12.23
CA PRO A 31 2.55 -4.49 13.37
C PRO A 31 2.06 -5.10 14.70
N ALA A 32 2.91 -5.03 15.72
CA ALA A 32 2.59 -5.53 17.06
C ALA A 32 1.30 -4.88 17.59
N GLY A 33 0.42 -5.69 18.18
CA GLY A 33 -0.88 -5.23 18.65
C GLY A 33 -1.99 -5.24 17.60
N THR A 34 -1.71 -5.67 16.37
CA THR A 34 -2.78 -5.96 15.41
C THR A 34 -3.58 -7.17 15.92
N HIS A 35 -4.83 -6.96 16.31
CA HIS A 35 -5.73 -8.04 16.69
C HIS A 35 -6.07 -8.86 15.44
N CYS A 36 -5.33 -9.94 15.21
CA CYS A 36 -5.60 -10.91 14.16
C CYS A 36 -6.13 -12.21 14.77
N ASN A 37 -7.25 -12.69 14.24
CA ASN A 37 -7.98 -13.84 14.78
C ASN A 37 -7.36 -15.16 14.33
N GLY A 38 -6.04 -15.35 14.42
CA GLY A 38 -5.32 -16.60 14.07
C GLY A 38 -5.40 -17.10 12.61
N ALA A 39 -6.40 -16.67 11.84
CA ALA A 39 -6.68 -17.02 10.45
C ALA A 39 -5.92 -16.15 9.45
N TRP A 40 -5.33 -15.04 9.90
CA TRP A 40 -4.63 -14.08 9.05
C TRP A 40 -3.12 -14.14 9.30
N GLN A 41 -2.50 -15.24 8.87
CA GLN A 41 -1.10 -15.54 9.14
C GLN A 41 -0.15 -14.89 8.13
N HIS A 42 -0.63 -14.58 6.92
CA HIS A 42 0.18 -14.07 5.82
C HIS A 42 -0.06 -12.57 5.58
N GLY A 43 0.31 -11.76 6.57
CA GLY A 43 0.12 -10.30 6.52
C GLY A 43 1.17 -9.56 5.68
N ILE A 44 0.80 -8.42 5.09
CA ILE A 44 1.72 -7.47 4.47
C ILE A 44 1.45 -6.09 5.06
N THR A 45 2.50 -5.42 5.48
CA THR A 45 2.45 -4.01 5.93
C THR A 45 3.10 -3.12 4.88
N ILE A 46 2.33 -2.19 4.33
CA ILE A 46 2.85 -1.11 3.49
C ILE A 46 2.90 0.17 4.32
N VAL A 47 4.10 0.68 4.56
CA VAL A 47 4.33 1.95 5.25
C VAL A 47 4.36 3.06 4.21
N THR A 48 3.64 4.14 4.49
CA THR A 48 3.74 5.41 3.77
C THR A 48 3.97 6.54 4.79
N PRO A 49 4.39 7.75 4.37
CA PRO A 49 4.59 8.88 5.28
C PRO A 49 3.36 9.29 6.09
N GLU A 50 2.15 9.09 5.56
CA GLU A 50 0.92 9.51 6.22
C GLU A 50 0.30 8.41 7.09
N ARG A 51 0.35 7.15 6.62
CA ARG A 51 -0.25 6.00 7.31
C ARG A 51 0.32 4.67 6.83
N SER A 52 0.08 3.62 7.61
CA SER A 52 0.34 2.24 7.19
C SER A 52 -0.94 1.57 6.66
N PHE A 53 -0.78 0.73 5.65
CA PHE A 53 -1.83 -0.14 5.11
C PHE A 53 -1.50 -1.58 5.45
N LEU A 54 -2.49 -2.33 5.89
CA LEU A 54 -2.37 -3.73 6.27
C LEU A 54 -3.18 -4.57 5.28
N PHE A 55 -2.52 -5.57 4.70
CA PHE A 55 -3.13 -6.55 3.82
C PHE A 55 -2.91 -7.94 4.40
N THR A 56 -3.77 -8.87 4.03
CA THR A 56 -3.66 -10.28 4.43
C THR A 56 -3.88 -11.13 3.20
N CYS A 57 -2.99 -12.08 2.97
CA CYS A 57 -3.08 -13.06 1.90
C CYS A 57 -3.61 -14.38 2.46
N GLU A 58 -4.18 -15.21 1.59
CA GLU A 58 -4.68 -16.54 1.98
C GLU A 58 -3.52 -17.52 2.14
N THR A 59 -2.45 -17.35 1.37
CA THR A 59 -1.30 -18.25 1.36
C THR A 59 0.02 -17.49 1.46
N GLU A 60 1.06 -18.17 1.94
CA GLU A 60 2.43 -17.63 1.95
C GLU A 60 2.93 -17.33 0.53
N VAL A 61 2.59 -18.17 -0.46
CA VAL A 61 3.00 -17.96 -1.85
C VAL A 61 2.43 -16.64 -2.39
N GLU A 62 1.14 -16.41 -2.17
CA GLU A 62 0.47 -15.18 -2.56
C GLU A 62 1.08 -13.96 -1.85
N GLN A 63 1.40 -14.08 -0.56
CA GLN A 63 2.07 -13.03 0.20
C GLN A 63 3.42 -12.66 -0.39
N GLN A 64 4.25 -13.65 -0.73
CA GLN A 64 5.58 -13.39 -1.30
C GLN A 64 5.48 -12.76 -2.70
N ASP A 65 4.52 -13.19 -3.51
CA ASP A 65 4.29 -12.64 -4.85
C ASP A 65 3.87 -11.17 -4.79
N TRP A 66 2.88 -10.84 -3.95
CA TRP A 66 2.48 -9.45 -3.71
C TRP A 66 3.62 -8.60 -3.14
N LEU A 67 4.37 -9.14 -2.16
CA LEU A 67 5.49 -8.43 -1.56
C LEU A 67 6.56 -8.09 -2.59
N LYS A 68 6.85 -9.01 -3.52
CA LYS A 68 7.75 -8.76 -4.64
C LYS A 68 7.22 -7.63 -5.53
N HIS A 69 5.97 -7.69 -5.96
CA HIS A 69 5.36 -6.65 -6.78
C HIS A 69 5.38 -5.27 -6.12
N PHE A 70 5.07 -5.20 -4.81
CA PHE A 70 5.15 -3.93 -4.08
C PHE A 70 6.57 -3.39 -4.00
N ASN A 71 7.56 -4.25 -3.71
CA ASN A 71 8.95 -3.81 -3.62
C ASN A 71 9.50 -3.38 -4.98
N ASP A 72 9.13 -4.06 -6.07
CA ASP A 72 9.49 -3.66 -7.42
C ASP A 72 9.00 -2.24 -7.71
N VAL A 73 7.71 -1.96 -7.47
CA VAL A 73 7.13 -0.61 -7.64
C VAL A 73 7.80 0.44 -6.74
N ILE A 74 8.02 0.14 -5.46
CA ILE A 74 8.64 1.05 -4.49
C ILE A 74 10.12 1.33 -4.83
N SER A 75 10.77 0.44 -5.58
CA SER A 75 12.17 0.60 -6.02
C SER A 75 12.34 1.41 -7.30
N ILE A 76 11.27 1.64 -8.06
CA ILE A 76 11.31 2.44 -9.29
C ILE A 76 11.43 3.91 -8.91
N GLN A 77 12.47 4.57 -9.43
CA GLN A 77 12.61 6.02 -9.26
C GLN A 77 11.38 6.72 -9.85
N MET A 78 10.74 7.56 -9.04
CA MET A 78 9.59 8.33 -9.51
C MET A 78 10.02 9.25 -10.65
N SER A 79 9.25 9.23 -11.73
CA SER A 79 9.36 10.18 -12.82
C SER A 79 8.98 11.59 -12.34
N PRO A 80 9.50 12.67 -12.95
CA PRO A 80 9.14 14.04 -12.61
C PRO A 80 7.62 14.32 -12.62
N GLN A 81 6.85 13.60 -13.45
CA GLN A 81 5.40 13.73 -13.51
C GLN A 81 4.70 13.18 -12.25
N GLU A 82 5.18 12.07 -11.70
CA GLU A 82 4.58 11.43 -10.49
C GLU A 82 4.78 12.28 -9.23
N TYR A 83 5.83 13.10 -9.17
CA TYR A 83 6.01 14.12 -8.14
C TYR A 83 4.88 15.17 -8.15
N SER A 84 4.37 15.52 -9.33
CA SER A 84 3.30 16.52 -9.46
C SER A 84 1.96 15.97 -8.98
N SER A 85 1.68 14.69 -9.24
CA SER A 85 0.48 14.01 -8.71
C SER A 85 0.45 13.96 -7.18
N LYS A 86 1.61 13.76 -6.54
CA LYS A 86 1.74 13.91 -5.08
C LYS A 86 1.49 15.34 -4.59
N ARG A 87 1.97 16.34 -5.33
CA ARG A 87 1.81 17.76 -4.98
C ARG A 87 0.37 18.27 -5.16
N LEU A 88 -0.40 17.66 -6.05
CA LEU A 88 -1.79 18.05 -6.28
C LEU A 88 -2.74 17.55 -5.17
N GLN A 89 -2.40 16.50 -4.42
CA GLN A 89 -3.17 16.01 -3.26
C GLN A 89 -3.27 17.03 -2.10
N PRO A 90 -2.19 17.69 -1.63
CA PRO A 90 -2.30 18.71 -0.59
C PRO A 90 -3.02 19.99 -1.07
N LEU A 91 -3.09 20.26 -2.37
CA LEU A 91 -3.73 21.48 -2.89
C LEU A 91 -5.27 21.46 -2.80
N ILE A 92 -5.88 20.28 -2.66
CA ILE A 92 -7.35 20.13 -2.56
C ILE A 92 -7.84 20.24 -1.10
N LYS A 93 -6.94 20.28 -0.10
CA LYS A 93 -7.30 20.46 1.32
C LYS A 93 -7.41 21.93 1.76
N GLY A 94 -7.37 22.89 0.83
CA GLY A 94 -7.32 24.32 1.12
C GLY A 94 -8.39 25.18 0.45
N LEU A 95 -9.44 24.58 -0.12
CA LEU A 95 -10.65 25.24 -0.62
C LEU A 95 -11.86 24.68 0.13
#